data_AF-A0A7C6ABS5-F1
#
_entry.id   AF-A0A7C6ABS5-F1
#
_cell.length_a   1.000
_cell.length_b   1.000
_cell.length_c   1.000
_cell.angle_alpha   90.00
_cell.angle_beta   90.00
_cell.angle_gamma   90.00
#
_symmetry.space_group_name_H-M   'P 1'
#
loop_
_entity.id
_entity.type
_entity.pdbx_description
1 polymer ?
#
loop_
_entity_poly.entity_id
_entity_poly.type
_entity_poly.pdbx_seq_one_letter_code
_entity_poly.pdbx_strand_id
1 'polypeptide(L)'
;MLNKHFLCCLILVSLISIYGFGQNWNNIVNEKPITGILESDLLMQFDCNYTGTLDSLQIAAIYDKQPSTGEKYSPLTAALYSAVIPGAGQFYTKTYWKTATFLGLEVAAWVLYAFYESKADKKTDEFEKFADAHWSVVRYARWIRDVCGYYYSGVISDTSVPDDVAQPWNYVNWDSLNMMENSVHEFSHNLAPYGTQQYYEMIGKYYQFGGGWDDAGYYKMSDLERGNVSPNFLKYSRMRGDANKLYNIAATVSYVIVANHLFSALEAAWNASRINKKLQIEGHILPRTIYRNIVEYVPTLKLKLTF
;
A
#
# COMPACT_ATOMS: atom_id res chain seq x y z
N MET A 1 -0.84 -6.80 15.20
CA MET A 1 -0.16 -7.52 14.12
C MET A 1 -1.15 -7.79 13.00
N LEU A 2 -0.94 -7.21 11.82
CA LEU A 2 -1.77 -7.52 10.65
C LEU A 2 -1.45 -8.95 10.22
N ASN A 3 -2.46 -9.82 10.28
CA ASN A 3 -2.35 -11.23 9.97
C ASN A 3 -1.86 -11.43 8.53
N LYS A 4 -0.85 -12.29 8.31
CA LYS A 4 -0.27 -12.61 6.98
C LYS A 4 -1.33 -13.02 5.94
N HIS A 5 -2.52 -13.44 6.40
CA HIS A 5 -3.69 -13.75 5.58
C HIS A 5 -4.39 -12.54 4.94
N PHE A 6 -4.27 -11.32 5.49
CA PHE A 6 -4.92 -10.13 4.93
C PHE A 6 -4.29 -9.67 3.60
N LEU A 7 -2.98 -9.89 3.44
CA LEU A 7 -2.23 -9.57 2.22
C LEU A 7 -2.55 -10.54 1.06
N CYS A 8 -2.78 -11.83 1.35
CA CYS A 8 -3.25 -12.80 0.38
C CYS A 8 -4.67 -12.50 -0.13
N CYS A 9 -5.56 -12.01 0.74
CA CYS A 9 -6.90 -11.60 0.33
C CYS A 9 -6.91 -10.38 -0.61
N LEU A 10 -5.98 -9.43 -0.45
CA LEU A 10 -5.88 -8.26 -1.36
C LEU A 10 -5.44 -8.66 -2.78
N ILE A 11 -4.59 -9.67 -2.92
CA ILE A 11 -4.21 -10.24 -4.22
C ILE A 11 -5.39 -10.99 -4.84
N LEU A 12 -6.21 -11.69 -4.04
CA LEU A 12 -7.40 -12.43 -4.50
C LEU A 12 -8.61 -11.53 -4.86
N VAL A 13 -8.81 -10.41 -4.17
CA VAL A 13 -9.93 -9.48 -4.46
C VAL A 13 -9.73 -8.74 -5.79
N SER A 14 -8.48 -8.63 -6.28
CA SER A 14 -8.18 -8.08 -7.61
C SER A 14 -8.64 -8.98 -8.78
N LEU A 15 -9.01 -10.24 -8.51
CA LEU A 15 -9.46 -11.21 -9.53
C LEU A 15 -11.00 -11.36 -9.62
N ILE A 16 -11.78 -10.77 -8.71
CA ILE A 16 -13.24 -11.06 -8.59
C ILE A 16 -14.16 -9.89 -9.00
N SER A 17 -13.64 -8.70 -9.32
CA SER A 17 -14.47 -7.56 -9.78
C SER A 17 -14.63 -7.49 -11.31
N ILE A 18 -14.60 -8.64 -11.98
CA ILE A 18 -15.10 -8.79 -13.35
C ILE A 18 -16.60 -8.99 -13.22
N TYR A 19 -17.38 -7.93 -13.46
CA TYR A 19 -18.69 -7.94 -14.15
C TYR A 19 -19.47 -6.67 -13.77
N GLY A 20 -19.61 -5.79 -14.75
CA GLY A 20 -20.67 -4.78 -14.77
C GLY A 20 -20.20 -3.37 -14.44
N PHE A 21 -19.72 -2.64 -15.44
CA PHE A 21 -20.09 -1.23 -15.63
C PHE A 21 -19.73 -0.81 -17.06
N GLY A 22 -20.55 -1.26 -18.02
CA GLY A 22 -20.57 -0.71 -19.37
C GLY A 22 -21.89 0.03 -19.56
N GLN A 23 -21.86 1.36 -19.55
CA GLN A 23 -22.95 2.18 -20.11
C GLN A 23 -22.39 3.49 -20.70
N ASN A 24 -22.47 3.54 -22.03
CA ASN A 24 -22.77 4.67 -22.91
C ASN A 24 -22.37 6.10 -22.47
N TRP A 25 -21.36 6.64 -23.14
CA TRP A 25 -21.21 8.08 -23.35
C TRP A 25 -21.50 8.41 -24.81
N ASN A 26 -22.67 8.98 -25.06
CA ASN A 26 -23.00 9.55 -26.37
C ASN A 26 -22.18 10.82 -26.57
N ASN A 27 -21.31 10.81 -27.57
CA ASN A 27 -20.47 11.96 -27.92
C ASN A 27 -21.31 13.05 -28.61
N ILE A 28 -21.48 14.18 -27.94
CA ILE A 28 -22.00 15.42 -28.54
C ILE A 28 -20.82 16.16 -29.17
N VAL A 29 -20.85 16.33 -30.49
CA VAL A 29 -19.87 17.13 -31.25
C VAL A 29 -20.33 18.58 -31.25
N ASN A 30 -19.54 19.48 -30.66
CA ASN A 30 -19.75 20.93 -30.77
C ASN A 30 -18.71 21.52 -31.72
N GLU A 31 -19.13 21.84 -32.94
CA GLU A 31 -18.33 22.59 -33.91
C GLU A 31 -18.52 24.09 -33.68
N LYS A 32 -17.47 24.83 -33.34
CA LYS A 32 -17.49 26.29 -33.35
C LYS A 32 -16.32 26.81 -34.19
N PRO A 33 -16.57 27.51 -35.32
CA PRO A 33 -15.50 28.14 -36.07
C PRO A 33 -14.99 29.37 -35.31
N ILE A 34 -13.67 29.46 -35.14
CA ILE A 34 -12.99 30.66 -34.64
C ILE A 34 -12.27 31.27 -35.83
N THR A 35 -12.71 32.44 -36.27
CA THR A 35 -12.06 33.21 -37.34
C THR A 35 -11.15 34.26 -36.70
N GLY A 36 -9.86 34.25 -37.06
CA GLY A 36 -8.89 35.26 -36.63
C GLY A 36 -7.83 35.47 -37.71
N ILE A 37 -7.41 36.72 -37.89
CA ILE A 37 -6.35 37.09 -38.83
C ILE A 37 -5.01 36.73 -38.16
N LEU A 38 -4.34 35.70 -38.66
CA LEU A 38 -2.97 35.36 -38.27
C LEU A 38 -2.02 36.02 -39.28
N GLU A 39 -1.73 37.30 -39.08
CA GLU A 39 -0.53 37.90 -39.66
C GLU A 39 0.67 37.48 -38.81
N SER A 40 1.41 36.47 -39.29
CA SER A 40 2.88 36.44 -39.35
C SER A 40 3.38 35.01 -39.61
N ASP A 41 4.23 34.92 -40.63
CA ASP A 41 5.14 33.84 -40.97
C ASP A 41 4.57 32.51 -41.51
N LEU A 42 4.05 32.57 -42.74
CA LEU A 42 4.23 31.48 -43.70
C LEU A 42 5.11 32.00 -44.85
N LEU A 43 6.40 31.65 -44.85
CA LEU A 43 7.30 31.88 -45.99
C LEU A 43 6.83 30.98 -47.15
N MET A 44 5.89 31.48 -47.95
CA MET A 44 5.55 30.90 -49.25
C MET A 44 6.42 31.59 -50.31
N GLN A 45 7.54 30.95 -50.63
CA GLN A 45 8.39 31.37 -51.75
C GLN A 45 7.70 30.90 -53.04
N PHE A 46 7.03 31.81 -53.74
CA PHE A 46 6.48 31.54 -55.08
C PHE A 46 7.56 31.79 -56.13
N ASP A 47 8.06 30.72 -56.74
CA ASP A 47 8.90 30.82 -57.92
C ASP A 47 7.97 31.00 -59.14
N CYS A 48 7.76 32.25 -59.55
CA CYS A 48 6.84 32.59 -60.62
C CYS A 48 7.56 32.60 -61.98
N ASN A 49 7.73 31.42 -62.57
CA ASN A 49 8.02 31.25 -64.00
C ASN A 49 7.15 30.15 -64.62
N TYR A 50 5.82 30.25 -64.45
CA TYR A 50 4.87 29.35 -65.10
C TYR A 50 3.92 30.12 -66.02
N THR A 51 4.15 30.00 -67.33
CA THR A 51 3.29 30.53 -68.41
C THR A 51 2.39 29.42 -68.95
N GLY A 52 1.56 28.83 -68.09
CA GLY A 52 0.59 27.79 -68.45
C GLY A 52 -0.83 28.14 -68.00
N THR A 53 -1.83 27.68 -68.75
CA THR A 53 -3.27 27.91 -68.49
C THR A 53 -3.71 27.35 -67.14
N LEU A 54 -4.58 28.11 -66.45
CA LEU A 54 -5.06 27.95 -65.07
C LEU A 54 -5.84 26.65 -64.75
N ASP A 55 -5.95 25.69 -65.68
CA ASP A 55 -6.68 24.44 -65.47
C ASP A 55 -5.83 23.33 -64.82
N SER A 56 -4.53 23.55 -64.64
CA SER A 56 -3.58 22.53 -64.16
C SER A 56 -2.87 22.86 -62.84
N LEU A 57 -3.23 23.96 -62.17
CA LEU A 57 -2.76 24.22 -60.81
C LEU A 57 -3.56 23.40 -59.79
N GLN A 58 -3.49 22.08 -59.91
CA GLN A 58 -3.45 21.23 -58.73
C GLN A 58 -2.15 21.58 -58.00
N ILE A 59 -2.17 22.70 -57.27
CA ILE A 59 -1.06 23.10 -56.40
C ILE A 59 -0.80 21.91 -55.51
N ALA A 60 0.37 21.33 -55.69
CA ALA A 60 0.98 20.27 -54.90
C ALA A 60 1.24 20.77 -53.47
N ALA A 61 0.17 21.11 -52.77
CA ALA A 61 0.10 21.26 -51.32
C ALA A 61 -0.73 20.11 -50.75
N ILE A 62 -0.57 18.91 -51.33
CA ILE A 62 -0.76 17.69 -50.56
C ILE A 62 0.45 17.63 -49.61
N TYR A 63 0.41 18.41 -48.55
CA TYR A 63 1.13 18.06 -47.33
C TYR A 63 0.38 16.84 -46.77
N ASP A 64 0.60 15.67 -47.37
CA ASP A 64 0.14 14.40 -46.83
C ASP A 64 1.00 14.09 -45.60
N LYS A 65 0.78 14.85 -44.54
CA LYS A 65 1.08 14.36 -43.21
C LYS A 65 0.01 13.31 -42.94
N GLN A 66 0.24 12.10 -43.44
CA GLN A 66 -0.47 10.89 -43.05
C GLN A 66 -0.84 11.04 -41.57
N PRO A 67 -2.14 11.01 -41.20
CA PRO A 67 -2.54 11.32 -39.84
C PRO A 67 -1.85 10.28 -38.98
N SER A 68 -0.81 10.70 -38.24
CA SER A 68 0.01 9.79 -37.44
C SER A 68 -0.93 8.83 -36.73
N THR A 69 -0.85 7.55 -37.09
CA THR A 69 -1.57 6.47 -36.43
C THR A 69 -0.87 6.23 -35.10
N GLY A 70 -0.78 7.27 -34.27
CA GLY A 70 -0.26 7.16 -32.92
C GLY A 70 -0.99 6.03 -32.23
N GLU A 71 -0.22 5.06 -31.75
CA GLU A 71 -0.70 3.89 -31.02
C GLU A 71 -1.68 4.36 -29.94
N LYS A 72 -2.91 3.81 -29.96
CA LYS A 72 -3.88 4.04 -28.90
C LYS A 72 -3.61 3.05 -27.77
N TYR A 73 -3.58 3.53 -26.54
CA TYR A 73 -3.34 2.73 -25.35
C TYR A 73 -4.65 2.49 -24.61
N SER A 74 -4.94 1.26 -24.17
CA SER A 74 -6.13 1.00 -23.35
C SER A 74 -5.94 1.56 -21.93
N PRO A 75 -6.79 2.47 -21.43
CA PRO A 75 -6.69 2.98 -20.06
C PRO A 75 -6.84 1.89 -19.00
N LEU A 76 -7.76 0.95 -19.22
CA LEU A 76 -7.97 -0.18 -18.31
C LEU A 76 -6.73 -1.07 -18.24
N THR A 77 -6.14 -1.39 -19.40
CA THR A 77 -4.93 -2.23 -19.46
C THR A 77 -3.76 -1.53 -18.77
N ALA A 78 -3.60 -0.22 -18.98
CA ALA A 78 -2.58 0.57 -18.29
C ALA A 78 -2.79 0.54 -16.77
N ALA A 79 -4.04 0.72 -16.30
CA ALA A 79 -4.37 0.67 -14.88
C ALA A 79 -4.02 -0.68 -14.26
N LEU A 80 -4.42 -1.79 -14.91
CA LEU A 80 -4.21 -3.15 -14.40
C LEU A 80 -2.72 -3.48 -14.31
N TYR A 81 -1.91 -3.09 -15.28
CA TYR A 81 -0.47 -3.27 -15.20
C TYR A 81 0.13 -2.54 -14.00
N SER A 82 -0.21 -1.26 -13.81
CA SER A 82 0.29 -0.49 -12.66
C SER A 82 -0.28 -0.91 -11.31
N ALA A 83 -1.46 -1.53 -11.28
CA ALA A 83 -2.04 -2.10 -10.06
C ALA A 83 -1.25 -3.33 -9.58
N VAL A 84 -0.68 -4.13 -10.49
CA VAL A 84 0.16 -5.29 -10.14
C VAL A 84 1.60 -4.85 -9.87
N ILE A 85 2.17 -4.02 -10.74
CA ILE A 85 3.54 -3.50 -10.61
C ILE A 85 3.50 -1.99 -10.83
N PRO A 86 3.67 -1.18 -9.78
CA PRO A 86 3.69 0.28 -9.90
C PRO A 86 4.71 0.73 -10.95
N GLY A 87 4.26 1.54 -11.91
CA GLY A 87 5.05 1.99 -13.05
C GLY A 87 4.82 1.21 -14.35
N ALA A 88 4.28 -0.02 -14.31
CA ALA A 88 4.16 -0.85 -15.51
C ALA A 88 3.16 -0.32 -16.55
N GLY A 89 2.07 0.32 -16.13
CA GLY A 89 1.13 1.01 -17.02
C GLY A 89 1.72 2.29 -17.63
N GLN A 90 2.59 2.98 -16.91
CA GLN A 90 3.36 4.11 -17.46
C GLN A 90 4.39 3.63 -18.49
N PHE A 91 5.00 2.47 -18.25
CA PHE A 91 5.90 1.84 -19.21
C PHE A 91 5.15 1.43 -20.48
N TYR A 92 3.97 0.82 -20.33
CA TYR A 92 3.07 0.49 -21.44
C TYR A 92 2.72 1.72 -22.29
N THR A 93 2.47 2.87 -21.66
CA THR A 93 2.22 4.15 -22.35
C THR A 93 3.51 4.92 -22.73
N LYS A 94 4.68 4.27 -22.70
CA LYS A 94 6.01 4.81 -23.06
C LYS A 94 6.41 6.07 -22.27
N THR A 95 5.86 6.24 -21.07
CA THR A 95 6.17 7.37 -20.17
C THR A 95 7.19 6.92 -19.12
N TYR A 96 8.45 6.80 -19.55
CA TYR A 96 9.52 6.16 -18.77
C TYR A 96 9.90 6.89 -17.48
N TRP A 97 9.86 8.22 -17.45
CA TRP A 97 10.21 8.96 -16.24
C TRP A 97 9.23 8.66 -15.09
N LYS A 98 7.92 8.55 -15.39
CA LYS A 98 6.91 8.16 -14.39
C LYS A 98 7.05 6.70 -13.98
N THR A 99 7.45 5.84 -14.93
CA THR A 99 7.79 4.43 -14.63
C THR A 99 8.89 4.39 -13.57
N ALA A 100 9.99 5.12 -13.80
CA ALA A 100 11.10 5.19 -12.86
C ALA A 100 10.69 5.75 -11.50
N THR A 101 9.81 6.76 -11.45
CA THR A 101 9.29 7.31 -10.19
C THR A 101 8.49 6.28 -9.40
N PHE A 102 7.44 5.69 -9.99
CA PHE A 102 6.57 4.75 -9.27
C PHE A 102 7.30 3.48 -8.86
N LEU A 103 8.11 2.92 -9.76
CA LEU A 103 8.91 1.73 -9.47
C LEU A 103 10.02 2.03 -8.46
N GLY A 104 10.66 3.19 -8.54
CA GLY A 104 11.68 3.62 -7.58
C GLY A 104 11.12 3.81 -6.18
N LEU A 105 9.95 4.44 -6.06
CA LEU A 105 9.23 4.57 -4.78
C LEU A 105 8.82 3.20 -4.22
N GLU A 106 8.37 2.29 -5.08
CA GLU A 106 8.00 0.94 -4.70
C GLU A 106 9.18 0.18 -4.10
N VAL A 107 10.31 0.14 -4.81
CA VAL A 107 11.54 -0.52 -4.34
C VAL A 107 12.03 0.10 -3.04
N ALA A 108 12.05 1.44 -2.95
CA ALA A 108 12.48 2.14 -1.73
C ALA A 108 11.57 1.81 -0.54
N ALA A 109 10.25 1.76 -0.74
CA ALA A 109 9.31 1.41 0.30
C ALA A 109 9.47 -0.04 0.78
N TRP A 110 9.67 -1.00 -0.12
CA TRP A 110 9.96 -2.39 0.27
C TRP A 110 11.27 -2.54 1.04
N VAL A 111 12.32 -1.82 0.64
CA VAL A 111 13.59 -1.80 1.37
C VAL A 111 13.39 -1.25 2.79
N LEU A 112 12.65 -0.14 2.93
CA LEU A 112 12.33 0.43 4.24
C LEU A 112 11.48 -0.53 5.09
N TYR A 113 10.46 -1.15 4.49
CA TYR A 113 9.64 -2.14 5.15
C TYR A 113 10.49 -3.29 5.71
N ALA A 114 11.30 -3.93 4.87
CA ALA A 114 12.16 -5.04 5.25
C ALA A 114 13.20 -4.64 6.32
N PHE A 115 13.75 -3.42 6.23
CA PHE A 115 14.68 -2.89 7.22
C PHE A 115 14.04 -2.73 8.60
N TYR A 116 12.84 -2.14 8.67
CA TYR A 116 12.14 -1.95 9.94
C TYR A 116 11.57 -3.24 10.51
N GLU A 117 11.13 -4.17 9.66
CA GLU A 117 10.76 -5.52 10.06
C GLU A 117 11.97 -6.21 10.73
N SER A 118 13.09 -6.36 10.01
CA SER A 118 14.27 -7.04 10.55
C SER A 118 14.78 -6.43 11.88
N LYS A 119 14.59 -5.13 12.07
CA LYS A 119 14.91 -4.46 13.33
C LYS A 119 13.90 -4.76 14.44
N ALA A 120 12.62 -4.86 14.11
CA ALA A 120 11.55 -5.26 15.02
C ALA A 120 11.74 -6.72 15.47
N ASP A 121 12.00 -7.64 14.54
CA ASP A 121 12.31 -9.05 14.83
C ASP A 121 13.48 -9.21 15.80
N LYS A 122 14.57 -8.46 15.59
CA LYS A 122 15.71 -8.47 16.54
C LYS A 122 15.30 -8.01 17.94
N LYS A 123 14.40 -7.03 18.05
CA LYS A 123 13.87 -6.58 19.34
C LYS A 123 12.91 -7.60 19.94
N THR A 124 12.19 -8.35 19.11
CA THR A 124 11.43 -9.53 19.51
C THR A 124 12.33 -10.56 20.16
N ASP A 125 13.37 -11.01 19.46
CA ASP A 125 14.35 -11.97 20.00
C ASP A 125 14.95 -11.50 21.34
N GLU A 126 15.26 -10.20 21.46
CA GLU A 126 15.83 -9.63 22.68
C GLU A 126 14.85 -9.74 23.87
N PHE A 127 13.58 -9.35 23.69
CA PHE A 127 12.62 -9.42 24.80
C PHE A 127 12.23 -10.86 25.12
N GLU A 128 12.08 -11.73 24.13
CA GLU A 128 11.73 -13.14 24.34
C GLU A 128 12.83 -13.84 25.14
N LYS A 129 14.11 -13.63 24.78
CA LYS A 129 15.25 -14.14 25.57
C LYS A 129 15.26 -13.59 27.00
N PHE A 130 14.89 -12.32 27.18
CA PHE A 130 14.79 -11.73 28.52
C PHE A 130 13.67 -12.39 29.33
N ALA A 131 12.50 -12.62 28.73
CA ALA A 131 11.41 -13.35 29.39
C ALA A 131 11.82 -14.78 29.73
N ASP A 132 12.43 -15.50 28.80
CA ASP A 132 12.86 -16.89 29.01
C ASP A 132 13.91 -17.02 30.13
N ALA A 133 14.68 -15.96 30.40
CA ALA A 133 15.66 -15.93 31.47
C ALA A 133 15.09 -15.52 32.84
N HIS A 134 14.01 -14.73 32.88
CA HIS A 134 13.55 -14.05 34.10
C HIS A 134 12.09 -14.34 34.49
N TRP A 135 11.32 -14.95 33.61
CA TRP A 135 9.92 -15.27 33.85
C TRP A 135 9.70 -16.78 33.85
N SER A 136 9.03 -17.30 34.88
CA SER A 136 8.77 -18.72 35.05
C SER A 136 7.29 -19.01 35.26
N VAL A 137 6.75 -19.91 34.42
CA VAL A 137 5.37 -20.40 34.57
C VAL A 137 5.19 -21.25 35.84
N VAL A 138 6.25 -21.91 36.32
CA VAL A 138 6.21 -22.66 37.60
C VAL A 138 6.07 -21.68 38.76
N ARG A 139 6.88 -20.61 38.77
CA ARG A 139 6.78 -19.52 39.75
C ARG A 139 5.39 -18.89 39.71
N TYR A 140 4.89 -18.59 38.50
CA TYR A 140 3.57 -18.02 38.31
C TYR A 140 2.44 -18.91 38.85
N ALA A 141 2.48 -20.21 38.55
CA ALA A 141 1.49 -21.16 39.05
C ALA A 141 1.48 -21.26 40.58
N ARG A 142 2.67 -21.23 41.21
CA ARG A 142 2.79 -21.17 42.68
C ARG A 142 2.28 -19.85 43.23
N TRP A 143 2.56 -18.75 42.56
CA TRP A 143 2.06 -17.44 42.95
C TRP A 143 0.53 -17.40 42.94
N ILE A 144 -0.15 -17.94 41.92
CA ILE A 144 -1.62 -18.05 41.93
C ILE A 144 -2.09 -18.86 43.14
N ARG A 145 -1.47 -20.01 43.41
CA ARG A 145 -1.81 -20.84 44.57
C ARG A 145 -1.65 -20.11 45.89
N ASP A 146 -0.49 -19.47 46.11
CA ASP A 146 -0.09 -18.93 47.40
C ASP A 146 -0.68 -17.55 47.68
N VAL A 147 -0.89 -16.74 46.64
CA VAL A 147 -1.36 -15.35 46.75
C VAL A 147 -2.83 -15.20 46.39
N CYS A 148 -3.32 -15.92 45.37
CA CYS A 148 -4.73 -15.87 44.98
C CYS A 148 -5.59 -16.92 45.72
N GLY A 149 -4.98 -17.94 46.34
CA GLY A 149 -5.67 -18.92 47.16
C GLY A 149 -6.40 -20.02 46.36
N TYR A 150 -6.14 -20.15 45.06
CA TYR A 150 -6.75 -21.16 44.20
C TYR A 150 -5.77 -22.29 43.91
N TYR A 151 -6.20 -23.53 44.12
CA TYR A 151 -5.38 -24.71 43.89
C TYR A 151 -6.11 -25.69 42.97
N TYR A 152 -5.42 -26.11 41.92
CA TYR A 152 -5.86 -27.21 41.06
C TYR A 152 -4.78 -28.29 41.06
N SER A 153 -5.17 -29.54 41.30
CA SER A 153 -4.21 -30.65 41.35
C SER A 153 -3.63 -30.91 39.96
N GLY A 154 -2.34 -31.21 39.89
CA GLY A 154 -1.67 -31.54 38.62
C GLY A 154 -1.27 -30.35 37.76
N VAL A 155 -1.44 -29.10 38.22
CA VAL A 155 -0.92 -27.91 37.50
C VAL A 155 0.60 -28.00 37.32
N ILE A 156 1.33 -28.37 38.38
CA ILE A 156 2.78 -28.62 38.33
C ILE A 156 2.98 -30.13 38.47
N SER A 157 3.60 -30.74 37.46
CA SER A 157 3.83 -32.18 37.35
C SER A 157 4.76 -32.75 38.43
N ASP A 158 5.77 -31.99 38.83
CA ASP A 158 6.66 -32.30 39.95
C ASP A 158 6.74 -31.09 40.88
N THR A 159 6.13 -31.18 42.06
CA THR A 159 6.09 -30.07 43.00
C THR A 159 7.44 -29.75 43.64
N SER A 160 8.45 -30.62 43.49
CA SER A 160 9.79 -30.44 44.05
C SER A 160 10.70 -29.55 43.20
N VAL A 161 10.34 -29.28 41.94
CA VAL A 161 11.17 -28.46 41.04
C VAL A 161 11.32 -27.03 41.56
N PRO A 162 12.48 -26.38 41.43
CA PRO A 162 12.63 -25.00 41.87
C PRO A 162 11.82 -24.03 40.99
N ASP A 163 11.55 -22.82 41.49
CA ASP A 163 10.79 -21.79 40.75
C ASP A 163 11.49 -21.40 39.44
N ASP A 164 12.82 -21.37 39.44
CA ASP A 164 13.72 -20.97 38.37
C ASP A 164 14.29 -22.18 37.59
N VAL A 165 13.57 -23.31 37.61
CA VAL A 165 13.94 -24.48 36.82
C VAL A 165 14.08 -24.12 35.34
N ALA A 166 15.13 -24.64 34.69
CA ALA A 166 15.31 -24.44 33.26
C ALA A 166 14.11 -25.01 32.48
N GLN A 167 13.64 -24.26 31.47
CA GLN A 167 12.47 -24.62 30.66
C GLN A 167 11.22 -24.92 31.53
N PRO A 168 10.74 -23.96 32.33
CA PRO A 168 9.67 -24.18 33.31
C PRO A 168 8.34 -24.64 32.69
N TRP A 169 8.12 -24.36 31.40
CA TRP A 169 6.98 -24.84 30.63
C TRP A 169 6.88 -26.36 30.47
N ASN A 170 7.98 -27.10 30.66
CA ASN A 170 7.95 -28.56 30.63
C ASN A 170 7.31 -29.18 31.88
N TYR A 171 7.13 -28.40 32.94
CA TYR A 171 6.64 -28.88 34.23
C TYR A 171 5.19 -28.53 34.50
N VAL A 172 4.53 -27.81 33.59
CA VAL A 172 3.16 -27.30 33.80
C VAL A 172 2.17 -27.95 32.85
N ASN A 173 1.03 -28.36 33.40
CA ASN A 173 -0.15 -28.73 32.61
C ASN A 173 -0.95 -27.47 32.27
N TRP A 174 -0.96 -27.09 31.00
CA TRP A 174 -1.59 -25.84 30.52
C TRP A 174 -3.10 -25.78 30.77
N ASP A 175 -3.82 -26.88 30.54
CA ASP A 175 -5.27 -26.93 30.76
C ASP A 175 -5.60 -26.72 32.24
N SER A 176 -4.87 -27.39 33.12
CA SER A 176 -5.01 -27.27 34.58
C SER A 176 -4.64 -25.85 35.05
N LEU A 177 -3.58 -25.25 34.48
CA LEU A 177 -3.22 -23.86 34.76
C LEU A 177 -4.35 -22.92 34.35
N ASN A 178 -4.89 -23.06 33.14
CA ASN A 178 -5.96 -22.18 32.67
C ASN A 178 -7.25 -22.36 33.46
N MET A 179 -7.58 -23.57 33.92
CA MET A 179 -8.68 -23.80 34.86
C MET A 179 -8.45 -23.08 36.20
N MET A 180 -7.23 -23.11 36.72
CA MET A 180 -6.85 -22.40 37.94
C MET A 180 -6.95 -20.87 37.75
N GLU A 181 -6.45 -20.34 36.64
CA GLU A 181 -6.58 -18.92 36.27
C GLU A 181 -8.04 -18.48 36.16
N ASN A 182 -8.90 -19.29 35.54
CA ASN A 182 -10.33 -19.01 35.38
C ASN A 182 -11.09 -18.99 36.72
N SER A 183 -10.50 -19.55 37.77
CA SER A 183 -11.06 -19.49 39.12
C SER A 183 -10.77 -18.15 39.81
N VAL A 184 -9.77 -17.38 39.33
CA VAL A 184 -9.41 -16.06 39.85
C VAL A 184 -10.28 -14.99 39.18
N HIS A 185 -11.21 -14.39 39.92
CA HIS A 185 -12.19 -13.47 39.33
C HIS A 185 -11.57 -12.17 38.78
N GLU A 186 -10.39 -11.78 39.26
CA GLU A 186 -9.65 -10.60 38.82
C GLU A 186 -8.99 -10.80 37.45
N PHE A 187 -8.86 -12.05 36.99
CA PHE A 187 -8.20 -12.35 35.73
C PHE A 187 -9.19 -12.19 34.57
N SER A 188 -8.70 -11.58 33.49
CA SER A 188 -9.47 -11.36 32.26
C SER A 188 -9.00 -12.24 31.10
N HIS A 189 -7.85 -12.90 31.27
CA HIS A 189 -7.17 -13.66 30.22
C HIS A 189 -6.53 -14.93 30.80
N ASN A 190 -6.31 -15.91 29.94
CA ASN A 190 -5.57 -17.12 30.26
C ASN A 190 -4.19 -17.09 29.61
N LEU A 191 -3.19 -17.63 30.31
CA LEU A 191 -1.86 -17.77 29.73
C LEU A 191 -1.89 -18.77 28.58
N ALA A 192 -1.29 -18.38 27.45
CA ALA A 192 -1.17 -19.21 26.26
C ALA A 192 0.06 -20.11 26.40
N PRO A 193 0.11 -21.25 25.69
CA PRO A 193 1.27 -22.11 25.71
C PRO A 193 2.56 -21.38 25.31
N TYR A 194 3.66 -21.83 25.91
CA TYR A 194 5.01 -21.35 25.63
C TYR A 194 5.33 -21.39 24.11
N GLY A 195 6.17 -20.45 23.66
CA GLY A 195 6.59 -20.34 22.27
C GLY A 195 5.55 -19.69 21.34
N THR A 196 4.38 -19.34 21.85
CA THR A 196 3.41 -18.54 21.08
C THR A 196 3.69 -17.06 21.25
N GLN A 197 3.42 -16.28 20.21
CA GLN A 197 3.45 -14.81 20.30
C GLN A 197 2.51 -14.30 21.41
N GLN A 198 1.37 -14.98 21.60
CA GLN A 198 0.39 -14.62 22.62
C GLN A 198 0.95 -14.79 24.05
N TYR A 199 1.74 -15.84 24.31
CA TYR A 199 2.42 -16.04 25.59
C TYR A 199 3.30 -14.84 25.96
N TYR A 200 4.20 -14.46 25.05
CA TYR A 200 5.06 -13.29 25.23
C TYR A 200 4.24 -11.98 25.28
N GLU A 201 3.10 -11.93 24.58
CA GLU A 201 2.17 -10.80 24.67
C GLU A 201 1.59 -10.63 26.06
N MET A 202 1.20 -11.72 26.71
CA MET A 202 0.44 -11.65 27.94
C MET A 202 1.30 -11.28 29.14
N ILE A 203 2.46 -11.93 29.29
CA ILE A 203 3.36 -11.77 30.46
C ILE A 203 3.93 -10.36 30.65
N GLY A 204 3.81 -9.48 29.63
CA GLY A 204 4.27 -8.08 29.68
C GLY A 204 3.20 -7.03 29.44
N LYS A 205 1.94 -7.45 29.20
CA LYS A 205 0.81 -6.55 28.95
C LYS A 205 -0.16 -6.52 30.12
N TYR A 206 -0.40 -7.66 30.76
CA TYR A 206 -1.35 -7.76 31.85
C TYR A 206 -0.65 -8.02 33.18
N TYR A 207 -1.00 -7.22 34.17
CA TYR A 207 -0.43 -7.31 35.52
C TYR A 207 -0.71 -8.67 36.17
N GLN A 208 -1.82 -9.33 35.83
CA GLN A 208 -2.14 -10.67 36.36
C GLN A 208 -1.03 -11.73 36.17
N PHE A 209 -0.14 -11.56 35.18
CA PHE A 209 0.98 -12.48 34.94
C PHE A 209 2.29 -12.05 35.64
N GLY A 210 2.23 -10.98 36.45
CA GLY A 210 3.36 -10.37 37.13
C GLY A 210 4.06 -11.29 38.14
N GLY A 211 3.31 -12.20 38.77
CA GLY A 211 3.86 -13.14 39.77
C GLY A 211 4.87 -14.14 39.22
N GLY A 212 4.98 -14.28 37.89
CA GLY A 212 5.97 -15.15 37.25
C GLY A 212 7.37 -14.55 37.12
N TRP A 213 7.56 -13.25 37.33
CA TRP A 213 8.88 -12.62 37.27
C TRP A 213 9.71 -12.97 38.51
N ASP A 214 11.00 -13.23 38.32
CA ASP A 214 11.97 -13.60 39.36
C ASP A 214 12.16 -12.54 40.47
N ASP A 215 11.85 -11.28 40.17
CA ASP A 215 11.90 -10.15 41.10
C ASP A 215 10.53 -9.78 41.71
N ALA A 216 9.49 -10.59 41.46
CA ALA A 216 8.13 -10.36 41.94
C ALA A 216 7.86 -10.88 43.37
N GLY A 217 8.89 -11.01 44.22
CA GLY A 217 8.78 -11.60 45.57
C GLY A 217 7.83 -10.89 46.54
N TYR A 218 7.39 -9.66 46.22
CA TYR A 218 6.45 -8.87 47.01
C TYR A 218 5.03 -8.81 46.40
N TYR A 219 4.79 -9.49 45.27
CA TYR A 219 3.60 -9.30 44.46
C TYR A 219 2.35 -9.90 45.13
N LYS A 220 1.35 -9.06 45.44
CA LYS A 220 0.08 -9.44 46.07
C LYS A 220 -1.11 -9.17 45.16
N MET A 221 -2.28 -9.69 45.51
CA MET A 221 -3.52 -9.41 44.77
C MET A 221 -3.80 -7.90 44.66
N SER A 222 -3.57 -7.13 45.73
CA SER A 222 -3.74 -5.66 45.72
C SER A 222 -2.80 -4.93 44.76
N ASP A 223 -1.68 -5.55 44.37
CA ASP A 223 -0.75 -4.96 43.42
C ASP A 223 -1.27 -5.06 41.97
N LEU A 224 -2.15 -6.03 41.68
CA LEU A 224 -2.83 -6.13 40.39
C LEU A 224 -3.70 -4.89 40.13
N GLU A 225 -4.52 -4.52 41.12
CA GLU A 225 -5.45 -3.39 41.04
C GLU A 225 -4.71 -2.05 40.91
N ARG A 226 -3.57 -1.93 41.59
CA ARG A 226 -2.73 -0.72 41.58
C ARG A 226 -1.77 -0.66 40.39
N GLY A 227 -1.64 -1.73 39.62
CA GLY A 227 -0.62 -1.88 38.59
C GLY A 227 0.81 -1.78 39.12
N ASN A 228 1.03 -2.21 40.37
CA ASN A 228 2.33 -2.17 41.03
C ASN A 228 3.16 -3.39 40.65
N VAL A 229 3.76 -3.36 39.46
CA VAL A 229 4.52 -4.46 38.86
C VAL A 229 6.00 -4.44 39.23
N SER A 230 6.68 -5.56 39.01
CA SER A 230 8.12 -5.70 39.26
C SER A 230 8.99 -4.90 38.28
N PRO A 231 10.21 -4.51 38.67
CA PRO A 231 11.18 -3.89 37.77
C PRO A 231 11.41 -4.66 36.45
N ASN A 232 11.50 -5.99 36.49
CA ASN A 232 11.69 -6.83 35.30
C ASN A 232 10.44 -6.85 34.42
N PHE A 233 9.23 -6.87 34.99
CA PHE A 233 8.00 -6.69 34.21
C PHE A 233 8.05 -5.35 33.44
N LEU A 234 8.39 -4.24 34.11
CA LEU A 234 8.45 -2.93 33.47
C LEU A 234 9.51 -2.86 32.39
N LYS A 235 10.68 -3.44 32.64
CA LYS A 235 11.78 -3.53 31.67
C LYS A 235 11.34 -4.31 30.43
N TYR A 236 10.76 -5.50 30.62
CA TYR A 236 10.25 -6.33 29.54
C TYR A 236 9.14 -5.64 28.74
N SER A 237 8.18 -5.01 29.44
CA SER A 237 7.09 -4.26 28.81
C SER A 237 7.61 -3.11 27.94
N ARG A 238 8.67 -2.41 28.38
CA ARG A 238 9.35 -1.38 27.57
C ARG A 238 10.06 -1.96 26.35
N MET A 239 10.80 -3.07 26.50
CA MET A 239 11.47 -3.73 25.37
C MET A 239 10.47 -4.16 24.29
N ARG A 240 9.33 -4.71 24.71
CA ARG A 240 8.20 -5.02 23.82
C ARG A 240 7.58 -3.78 23.19
N GLY A 241 7.43 -2.70 23.96
CA GLY A 241 7.00 -1.41 23.45
C GLY A 241 7.90 -0.89 22.33
N ASP A 242 9.21 -1.09 22.43
CA ASP A 242 10.17 -0.67 21.42
C ASP A 242 10.11 -1.54 20.15
N ALA A 243 9.94 -2.87 20.29
CA ALA A 243 9.65 -3.74 19.14
C ALA A 243 8.35 -3.34 18.43
N ASN A 244 7.28 -3.10 19.20
CA ASN A 244 5.99 -2.67 18.65
C ASN A 244 6.07 -1.33 17.90
N LYS A 245 6.87 -0.36 18.37
CA LYS A 245 7.10 0.90 17.63
C LYS A 245 7.70 0.64 16.25
N LEU A 246 8.65 -0.29 16.14
CA LEU A 246 9.27 -0.64 14.86
C LEU A 246 8.29 -1.36 13.92
N TYR A 247 7.52 -2.32 14.44
CA TYR A 247 6.44 -2.96 13.67
C TYR A 247 5.40 -1.94 13.21
N ASN A 248 5.07 -0.93 14.02
CA ASN A 248 4.13 0.12 13.63
C ASN A 248 4.68 1.00 12.49
N ILE A 249 5.99 1.27 12.48
CA ILE A 249 6.65 1.96 11.36
C ILE A 249 6.56 1.08 10.10
N ALA A 250 6.92 -0.21 10.18
CA ALA A 250 6.80 -1.12 9.06
C ALA A 250 5.35 -1.22 8.54
N ALA A 251 4.36 -1.28 9.44
CA ALA A 251 2.95 -1.27 9.08
C ALA A 251 2.56 0.02 8.33
N THR A 252 3.06 1.17 8.77
CA THR A 252 2.83 2.45 8.07
C THR A 252 3.44 2.43 6.67
N VAL A 253 4.66 1.89 6.51
CA VAL A 253 5.29 1.73 5.18
C VAL A 253 4.45 0.79 4.29
N SER A 254 3.86 -0.27 4.84
CA SER A 254 2.97 -1.14 4.06
C SER A 254 1.73 -0.41 3.50
N TYR A 255 1.19 0.56 4.24
CA TYR A 255 0.12 1.42 3.72
C TYR A 255 0.59 2.35 2.61
N VAL A 256 1.83 2.86 2.70
CA VAL A 256 2.45 3.66 1.63
C VAL A 256 2.62 2.83 0.36
N ILE A 257 3.03 1.57 0.47
CA ILE A 257 3.11 0.63 -0.67
C ILE A 257 1.75 0.48 -1.35
N VAL A 258 0.70 0.18 -0.58
CA VAL A 258 -0.67 0.04 -1.13
C VAL A 258 -1.13 1.34 -1.80
N ALA A 259 -0.85 2.50 -1.19
CA ALA A 259 -1.16 3.80 -1.78
C ALA A 259 -0.41 4.02 -3.10
N ASN A 260 0.87 3.66 -3.17
CA ASN A 260 1.69 3.76 -4.39
C ASN A 260 1.09 2.93 -5.54
N HIS A 261 0.66 1.69 -5.28
CA HIS A 261 -0.07 0.86 -6.25
C HIS A 261 -1.34 1.54 -6.78
N LEU A 262 -2.18 2.06 -5.88
CA LEU A 262 -3.42 2.72 -6.26
C LEU A 262 -3.17 3.97 -7.11
N PHE A 263 -2.27 4.84 -6.66
CA PHE A 263 -1.95 6.07 -7.39
C PHE A 263 -1.29 5.77 -8.73
N SER A 264 -0.40 4.77 -8.80
CA SER A 264 0.22 4.36 -10.05
C SER A 264 -0.82 3.84 -11.05
N ALA A 265 -1.80 3.04 -10.61
CA ALA A 265 -2.88 2.54 -11.47
C ALA A 265 -3.76 3.65 -12.02
N LEU A 266 -4.20 4.58 -11.16
CA LEU A 266 -5.02 5.73 -11.56
C LEU A 266 -4.27 6.65 -12.52
N GLU A 267 -3.00 6.92 -12.24
CA GLU A 267 -2.15 7.75 -13.08
C GLU A 267 -1.93 7.10 -14.46
N ALA A 268 -1.71 5.78 -14.52
CA ALA A 268 -1.54 5.05 -15.77
C ALA A 268 -2.79 5.12 -16.65
N ALA A 269 -3.97 4.90 -16.04
CA ALA A 269 -5.26 5.01 -16.72
C ALA A 269 -5.48 6.41 -17.29
N TRP A 270 -5.20 7.43 -16.48
CA TRP A 270 -5.34 8.82 -16.88
C TRP A 270 -4.36 9.19 -17.99
N ASN A 271 -3.10 8.77 -17.89
CA ASN A 271 -2.07 9.03 -18.89
C ASN A 271 -2.41 8.39 -20.24
N ALA A 272 -2.86 7.14 -20.24
CA ALA A 272 -3.36 6.46 -21.44
C ALA A 272 -4.54 7.21 -22.06
N SER A 273 -5.52 7.62 -21.24
CA SER A 273 -6.68 8.38 -21.71
C SER A 273 -6.28 9.73 -22.31
N ARG A 274 -5.29 10.41 -21.72
CA ARG A 274 -4.78 11.70 -22.20
C ARG A 274 -4.00 11.55 -23.52
N ILE A 275 -3.17 10.52 -23.65
CA ILE A 275 -2.43 10.23 -24.89
C ILE A 275 -3.38 9.90 -26.05
N ASN A 276 -4.49 9.21 -25.76
CA ASN A 276 -5.50 8.89 -26.77
C ASN A 276 -6.25 10.11 -27.31
N LYS A 277 -6.30 11.22 -26.57
CA LYS A 277 -6.94 12.47 -27.04
C LYS A 277 -6.08 13.10 -28.13
N LYS A 278 -6.58 13.11 -29.36
CA LYS A 278 -5.94 13.83 -30.48
C LYS A 278 -6.52 15.23 -30.59
N LEU A 279 -5.63 16.23 -30.55
CA LEU A 279 -5.90 17.55 -31.13
C LEU A 279 -5.55 17.46 -32.60
N GLN A 280 -6.56 17.40 -33.47
CA GLN A 280 -6.36 17.53 -34.91
C GLN A 280 -6.43 19.01 -35.28
N ILE A 281 -5.32 19.53 -35.81
CA ILE A 281 -5.22 20.88 -36.34
C ILE A 281 -5.13 20.72 -37.86
N GLU A 282 -6.19 21.12 -38.56
CA GLU A 282 -6.23 21.13 -40.02
C GLU A 282 -6.22 22.58 -40.52
N GLY A 283 -5.19 22.96 -41.29
CA GLY A 283 -5.16 24.24 -42.00
C GLY A 283 -5.64 24.07 -43.43
N HIS A 284 -6.65 24.85 -43.84
CA HIS A 284 -7.21 24.85 -45.18
C HIS A 284 -7.14 26.27 -45.76
N ILE A 285 -6.78 26.42 -47.03
CA ILE A 285 -6.96 27.69 -47.75
C ILE A 285 -8.28 27.60 -48.50
N LEU A 286 -9.27 28.41 -48.12
CA LEU A 286 -10.59 28.38 -48.74
C LEU A 286 -10.76 29.58 -49.68
N PRO A 287 -11.15 29.37 -50.95
CA PRO A 287 -11.50 30.46 -51.84
C PRO A 287 -12.83 31.09 -51.39
N ARG A 288 -12.84 32.42 -51.26
CA ARG A 288 -14.02 33.22 -50.92
C ARG A 288 -14.26 34.27 -52.01
N THR A 289 -15.41 34.20 -52.66
CA THR A 289 -15.80 35.17 -53.71
C THR A 289 -16.42 36.40 -53.07
N ILE A 290 -15.90 37.59 -53.38
CA ILE A 290 -16.34 38.84 -52.72
C ILE A 290 -17.25 39.65 -53.65
N TYR A 291 -16.99 39.72 -54.96
CA TYR A 291 -17.89 40.28 -56.00
C TYR A 291 -17.43 39.86 -57.41
N ARG A 292 -18.37 39.77 -58.37
CA ARG A 292 -18.20 39.52 -59.83
C ARG A 292 -16.74 39.25 -60.27
N ASN A 293 -16.29 38.01 -60.06
CA ASN A 293 -15.01 37.43 -60.51
C ASN A 293 -13.73 37.76 -59.72
N ILE A 294 -13.80 38.34 -58.53
CA ILE A 294 -12.64 38.44 -57.63
C ILE A 294 -12.73 37.33 -56.56
N VAL A 295 -11.75 36.43 -56.57
CA VAL A 295 -11.58 35.34 -55.60
C VAL A 295 -10.47 35.73 -54.62
N GLU A 296 -10.79 35.81 -53.34
CA GLU A 296 -9.80 35.96 -52.26
C GLU A 296 -9.53 34.59 -51.64
N TYR A 297 -8.27 34.28 -51.36
CA TYR A 297 -7.88 33.05 -50.66
C TYR A 297 -7.71 33.34 -49.17
N VAL A 298 -8.57 32.76 -48.33
CA VAL A 298 -8.55 33.00 -46.88
C VAL A 298 -7.95 31.78 -46.17
N PRO A 299 -6.82 31.94 -45.44
CA PRO A 299 -6.31 30.87 -44.61
C PRO A 299 -7.30 30.59 -43.47
N THR A 300 -7.73 29.34 -43.36
CA THR A 300 -8.73 28.89 -42.39
C THR A 300 -8.14 27.78 -41.53
N LEU A 301 -8.17 27.94 -40.21
CA LEU A 301 -7.74 26.91 -39.27
C LEU A 301 -8.96 26.17 -38.70
N LYS A 302 -9.04 24.86 -38.90
CA LYS A 302 -10.03 23.99 -38.26
C LYS A 302 -9.37 23.22 -37.13
N LEU A 303 -9.88 23.44 -35.92
CA LEU A 303 -9.47 22.70 -34.73
C LEU A 303 -10.53 21.64 -34.44
N LYS A 304 -10.14 20.37 -34.45
CA LYS A 304 -10.99 19.24 -34.06
C LYS A 304 -10.42 18.56 -32.83
N LEU A 305 -11.14 18.70 -31.73
CA LEU A 305 -10.88 17.97 -30.48
C LEU A 305 -11.70 16.68 -30.51
N THR A 306 -11.04 15.53 -30.41
CA THR A 306 -11.73 14.24 -30.23
C THR A 306 -11.56 13.83 -28.77
N PHE A 307 -12.66 13.85 -28.02
CA PHE A 307 -12.69 13.51 -26.60
C PHE A 307 -12.81 12.01 -26.37
#